data_AF-A0A3D9LL95-F1
#
_entry.id   AF-A0A3D9LL95-F1
#
_cell.length_a   1.000
_cell.length_b   1.000
_cell.length_c   1.000
_cell.angle_alpha   90.00
_cell.angle_beta   90.00
_cell.angle_gamma   90.00
#
_symmetry.space_group_name_H-M   'P 1'
#
loop_
_entity.id
_entity.type
_entity.pdbx_description
1 polymer ?
#
loop_
_entity_poly.entity_id
_entity_poly.type
_entity_poly.pdbx_seq_one_letter_code
_entity_poly.pdbx_strand_id
1 'polypeptide(L)'
;MISTFPTNRDDHHIDDPLALPIPAYIGDQFSLRYHIALESMKVGKGNAAAAQALLEMVLASGLLADCGHGRLDHRQTREAEKAIANATQEGLRFKVWRLSSDGYNPLCAVITEHDLQLRSAHAGDVIRVLGQVDELSRWASAPVFAPPRLGQPFASRGGRSAK
;
A
#
# COMPACT_ATOMS: atom_id res chain seq x y z
N MET A 1 -20.76 -8.87 53.07
CA MET A 1 -21.10 -7.61 52.39
C MET A 1 -20.25 -7.52 51.14
N ILE A 2 -20.85 -7.78 49.98
CA ILE A 2 -20.17 -7.75 48.68
C ILE A 2 -20.41 -6.34 48.13
N SER A 3 -19.39 -5.50 48.14
CA SER A 3 -19.45 -4.16 47.54
C SER A 3 -19.14 -4.28 46.07
N THR A 4 -20.20 -4.23 45.27
CA THR A 4 -20.19 -4.02 43.82
C THR A 4 -19.54 -2.68 43.51
N PHE A 5 -18.35 -2.67 42.93
CA PHE A 5 -17.85 -1.51 42.20
C PHE A 5 -18.45 -1.57 40.79
N PRO A 6 -19.19 -0.56 40.33
CA PRO A 6 -19.51 -0.46 38.92
C PRO A 6 -18.22 -0.07 38.20
N THR A 7 -17.67 -1.02 37.44
CA THR A 7 -16.67 -0.72 36.42
C THR A 7 -17.39 0.12 35.36
N ASN A 8 -17.32 1.44 35.51
CA ASN A 8 -17.64 2.39 34.46
C ASN A 8 -16.64 2.12 33.34
N ARG A 9 -17.02 1.23 32.43
CA ARG A 9 -16.26 0.90 31.24
C ARG A 9 -16.72 1.91 30.21
N ASP A 10 -15.89 2.93 30.04
CA ASP A 10 -16.18 4.10 29.21
C ASP A 10 -16.75 3.71 27.84
N ASP A 11 -18.02 4.03 27.63
CA ASP A 11 -18.78 3.91 26.38
C ASP A 11 -18.29 4.88 25.27
N HIS A 12 -17.05 5.36 25.32
CA HIS A 12 -16.49 6.32 24.36
C HIS A 12 -15.93 5.70 23.07
N HIS A 13 -16.13 4.39 22.83
CA HIS A 13 -15.58 3.75 21.62
C HIS A 13 -16.38 4.05 20.34
N ILE A 14 -17.61 4.57 20.43
CA ILE A 14 -18.48 4.81 19.26
C ILE A 14 -18.30 6.21 18.63
N ASP A 15 -17.71 7.16 19.36
CA ASP A 15 -17.53 8.54 18.88
C ASP A 15 -16.15 8.84 18.29
N ASP A 16 -15.24 7.85 18.23
CA ASP A 16 -13.94 8.04 17.57
C ASP A 16 -14.13 7.95 16.04
N PRO A 17 -13.98 9.06 15.29
CA PRO A 17 -14.10 9.03 13.84
C PRO A 17 -13.08 8.10 13.16
N LEU A 18 -12.00 7.73 13.85
CA LEU A 18 -11.01 6.76 13.36
C LEU A 18 -11.47 5.30 13.49
N ALA A 19 -12.46 5.02 14.34
CA ALA A 19 -13.09 3.70 14.47
C ALA A 19 -14.23 3.49 13.45
N LEU A 20 -14.67 4.54 12.77
CA LEU A 20 -15.67 4.46 11.71
C LEU A 20 -15.00 4.14 10.36
N PRO A 21 -15.73 3.53 9.41
CA PRO A 21 -15.25 3.37 8.04
C PRO A 21 -14.93 4.71 7.38
N ILE A 22 -13.99 4.68 6.43
CA ILE A 22 -13.73 5.86 5.59
C ILE A 22 -15.00 6.28 4.83
N PRO A 23 -15.16 7.57 4.50
CA PRO A 23 -16.24 8.01 3.64
C PRO A 23 -16.26 7.25 2.30
N ALA A 24 -17.44 6.77 1.88
CA ALA A 24 -17.59 5.93 0.71
C ALA A 24 -16.96 6.53 -0.57
N TYR A 25 -17.10 7.85 -0.77
CA TYR A 25 -16.51 8.53 -1.93
C TYR A 25 -14.97 8.44 -1.98
N ILE A 26 -14.30 8.31 -0.83
CA ILE A 26 -12.86 8.11 -0.77
C ILE A 26 -12.52 6.67 -1.17
N GLY A 27 -13.25 5.69 -0.63
CA GLY A 27 -13.13 4.28 -1.02
C GLY A 27 -13.32 4.10 -2.52
N ASP A 28 -14.37 4.69 -3.09
CA ASP A 28 -14.68 4.61 -4.51
C ASP A 28 -13.57 5.19 -5.40
N GLN A 29 -12.86 6.24 -4.95
CA GLN A 29 -11.71 6.78 -5.68
C GLN A 29 -10.53 5.79 -5.73
N PHE A 30 -10.25 5.10 -4.63
CA PHE A 30 -9.23 4.05 -4.59
C PHE A 30 -9.64 2.88 -5.49
N SER A 31 -10.86 2.36 -5.32
CA SER A 31 -11.40 1.29 -6.15
C SER A 31 -11.30 1.64 -7.63
N LEU A 32 -11.76 2.83 -8.04
CA LEU A 32 -11.71 3.26 -9.44
C LEU A 32 -10.27 3.31 -9.98
N ARG A 33 -9.33 3.88 -9.21
CA ARG A 33 -7.91 3.92 -9.59
C ARG A 33 -7.37 2.51 -9.86
N TYR A 34 -7.65 1.56 -8.97
CA TYR A 34 -7.13 0.19 -9.07
C TYR A 34 -7.80 -0.61 -10.19
N HIS A 35 -9.11 -0.46 -10.39
CA HIS A 35 -9.83 -1.15 -11.47
C HIS A 35 -9.40 -0.64 -12.85
N ILE A 36 -9.16 0.67 -13.00
CA ILE A 36 -8.59 1.24 -14.24
C ILE A 36 -7.18 0.70 -14.49
N ALA A 37 -6.33 0.66 -13.46
CA ALA A 37 -5.00 0.10 -13.57
C ALA A 37 -5.04 -1.38 -14.02
N LEU A 38 -5.90 -2.18 -13.39
CA LEU A 38 -6.08 -3.59 -13.71
C LEU A 38 -6.54 -3.80 -15.17
N GLU A 39 -7.57 -3.08 -15.60
CA GLU A 39 -8.08 -3.20 -16.97
C GLU A 39 -7.04 -2.72 -18.00
N SER A 40 -6.31 -1.64 -17.70
CA SER A 40 -5.23 -1.16 -18.58
C SER A 40 -4.13 -2.22 -18.77
N MET A 41 -3.73 -2.90 -17.68
CA MET A 41 -2.74 -3.97 -17.70
C MET A 41 -3.28 -5.23 -18.38
N LYS A 42 -4.57 -5.52 -18.30
CA LYS A 42 -5.18 -6.66 -19.00
C LYS A 42 -5.13 -6.50 -20.53
N VAL A 43 -5.48 -5.31 -21.03
CA VAL A 43 -5.52 -5.04 -22.48
C VAL A 43 -4.16 -4.65 -23.07
N GLY A 44 -3.08 -4.70 -22.26
CA GLY A 44 -1.72 -4.35 -22.68
C GLY A 44 -1.48 -2.86 -22.93
N LYS A 45 -2.37 -2.00 -22.43
CA LYS A 45 -2.23 -0.53 -22.43
C LYS A 45 -1.73 0.00 -21.07
N GLY A 46 -1.20 -0.89 -20.24
CA GLY A 46 -0.66 -0.54 -18.94
C GLY A 46 0.62 0.28 -19.06
N ASN A 47 1.13 0.70 -17.91
CA ASN A 47 2.41 1.38 -17.77
C ASN A 47 2.98 1.13 -16.37
N ALA A 48 4.16 1.70 -16.09
CA ALA A 48 4.80 1.60 -14.78
C ALA A 48 3.91 2.09 -13.63
N ALA A 49 3.15 3.17 -13.84
CA ALA A 49 2.26 3.72 -12.81
C ALA A 49 1.06 2.80 -12.54
N ALA A 50 0.53 2.11 -13.56
CA ALA A 50 -0.53 1.12 -13.40
C ALA A 50 -0.01 -0.11 -12.64
N ALA A 51 1.17 -0.62 -12.97
CA ALA A 51 1.80 -1.72 -12.25
C ALA A 51 2.08 -1.34 -10.77
N GLN A 52 2.60 -0.13 -10.54
CA GLN A 52 2.81 0.40 -9.19
C GLN A 52 1.50 0.52 -8.40
N ALA A 53 0.45 1.07 -9.00
CA ALA A 53 -0.85 1.20 -8.33
C ALA A 53 -1.43 -0.16 -7.91
N LEU A 54 -1.27 -1.20 -8.74
CA LEU A 54 -1.67 -2.56 -8.38
C LEU A 54 -0.82 -3.14 -7.26
N LEU A 55 0.50 -2.88 -7.25
CA LEU A 55 1.38 -3.35 -6.17
C LEU A 55 1.01 -2.69 -4.83
N GLU A 56 0.79 -1.38 -4.83
CA GLU A 56 0.33 -0.64 -3.65
C GLU A 56 -0.98 -1.21 -3.10
N MET A 57 -1.94 -1.53 -3.97
CA MET A 57 -3.20 -2.15 -3.59
C MET A 57 -3.00 -3.54 -2.97
N VAL A 58 -2.17 -4.39 -3.58
CA VAL A 58 -1.90 -5.74 -3.06
C VAL A 58 -1.26 -5.68 -1.67
N LEU A 59 -0.28 -4.78 -1.48
CA LEU A 59 0.37 -4.57 -0.18
C LEU A 59 -0.61 -4.03 0.86
N ALA A 60 -1.40 -3.02 0.50
CA ALA A 60 -2.43 -2.46 1.38
C ALA A 60 -3.46 -3.52 1.79
N SER A 61 -3.86 -4.39 0.86
CA SER A 61 -4.85 -5.44 1.12
C SER A 61 -4.33 -6.50 2.09
N GLY A 62 -3.05 -6.89 1.94
CA GLY A 62 -2.39 -7.79 2.89
C GLY A 62 -2.26 -7.18 4.28
N LEU A 63 -1.82 -5.92 4.37
CA LEU A 63 -1.69 -5.22 5.65
C LEU A 63 -3.05 -5.01 6.33
N LEU A 64 -4.11 -4.72 5.58
CA LEU A 64 -5.47 -4.64 6.13
C LEU A 64 -5.94 -5.99 6.66
N ALA A 65 -5.64 -7.09 5.98
CA ALA A 65 -5.92 -8.45 6.46
C ALA A 65 -5.18 -8.74 7.78
N ASP A 66 -3.92 -8.33 7.90
CA ASP A 66 -3.15 -8.44 9.15
C ASP A 66 -3.75 -7.62 10.30
N CYS A 67 -4.53 -6.58 9.99
CA CYS A 67 -5.29 -5.78 10.96
C CYS A 67 -6.67 -6.39 11.30
N GLY A 68 -7.01 -7.55 10.72
CA GLY A 68 -8.28 -8.23 10.89
C GLY A 68 -9.35 -7.85 9.86
N HIS A 69 -9.03 -7.03 8.86
CA HIS A 69 -9.96 -6.62 7.81
C HIS A 69 -9.79 -7.51 6.59
N GLY A 70 -10.71 -8.45 6.40
CA GLY A 70 -10.74 -9.35 5.23
C GLY A 70 -10.09 -10.71 5.45
N ARG A 71 -10.01 -11.51 4.39
CA ARG A 71 -9.59 -12.93 4.43
C ARG A 71 -8.48 -13.28 3.45
N LEU A 72 -7.76 -12.29 2.93
CA LEU A 72 -6.62 -12.55 2.05
C LEU A 72 -5.55 -13.34 2.80
N ASP A 73 -5.22 -14.52 2.26
CA ASP A 73 -4.08 -15.28 2.77
C ASP A 73 -2.77 -14.75 2.16
N HIS A 74 -1.64 -14.98 2.85
CA HIS A 74 -0.34 -14.55 2.37
C HIS A 74 0.06 -15.18 1.02
N ARG A 75 -0.53 -16.31 0.64
CA ARG A 75 -0.24 -16.98 -0.64
C ARG A 75 -0.92 -16.22 -1.79
N GLN A 76 -2.15 -15.78 -1.62
CA GLN A 76 -2.90 -14.97 -2.58
C GLN A 76 -2.20 -13.64 -2.84
N THR A 77 -1.73 -12.97 -1.78
CA THR A 77 -0.94 -11.74 -1.90
C THR A 77 0.35 -11.99 -2.67
N ARG A 78 1.09 -13.06 -2.34
CA ARG A 78 2.34 -13.40 -3.06
C ARG A 78 2.15 -13.75 -4.53
N GLU A 79 1.10 -14.48 -4.88
CA GLU A 79 0.81 -14.80 -6.29
C GLU A 79 0.43 -13.54 -7.08
N ALA A 80 -0.31 -12.61 -6.48
CA ALA A 80 -0.62 -11.31 -7.09
C ALA A 80 0.64 -10.44 -7.26
N GLU A 81 1.51 -10.36 -6.24
CA GLU A 81 2.81 -9.67 -6.33
C GLU A 81 3.67 -10.25 -7.46
N LYS A 82 3.74 -11.58 -7.56
CA LYS A 82 4.51 -12.26 -8.59
C LYS A 82 3.97 -11.97 -10.00
N ALA A 83 2.65 -11.91 -10.16
CA ALA A 83 2.03 -11.52 -11.43
C ALA A 83 2.42 -10.10 -11.85
N ILE A 84 2.40 -9.15 -10.91
CA ILE A 84 2.83 -7.76 -11.15
C ILE A 84 4.33 -7.69 -11.45
N ALA A 85 5.16 -8.44 -10.73
CA ALA A 85 6.60 -8.48 -10.94
C ALA A 85 6.96 -8.99 -12.35
N ASN A 86 6.31 -10.06 -12.80
CA ASN A 86 6.49 -10.57 -14.17
C ASN A 86 6.08 -9.54 -15.23
N ALA A 87 4.91 -8.92 -15.07
CA ALA A 87 4.44 -7.86 -15.98
C ALA A 87 5.38 -6.65 -16.00
N THR A 88 5.98 -6.32 -14.85
CA THR A 88 6.96 -5.23 -14.74
C THR A 88 8.27 -5.59 -15.44
N GLN A 89 8.77 -6.82 -15.29
CA GLN A 89 9.97 -7.28 -16.00
C GLN A 89 9.78 -7.24 -17.52
N GLU A 90 8.61 -7.67 -18.01
CA GLU A 90 8.24 -7.54 -19.43
C GLU A 90 8.13 -6.07 -19.87
N GLY A 91 7.50 -5.22 -19.06
CA GLY A 91 7.38 -3.79 -19.32
C GLY A 91 8.72 -3.07 -19.41
N LEU A 92 9.68 -3.45 -18.55
CA LEU A 92 11.04 -2.92 -18.58
C LEU A 92 11.83 -3.41 -19.80
N ARG A 93 11.72 -4.69 -20.14
CA ARG A 93 12.50 -5.33 -21.21
C ARG A 93 11.95 -5.06 -22.61
N PHE A 94 10.64 -5.12 -22.77
CA PHE A 94 9.94 -5.13 -24.07
C PHE A 94 9.00 -3.93 -24.26
N LYS A 95 8.87 -3.05 -23.26
CA LYS A 95 7.93 -1.92 -23.27
C LYS A 95 6.46 -2.33 -23.39
N VAL A 96 6.15 -3.60 -23.09
CA VAL A 96 4.79 -4.14 -23.04
C VAL A 96 4.42 -4.36 -21.58
N TRP A 97 3.45 -3.59 -21.10
CA TRP A 97 2.95 -3.68 -19.74
C TRP A 97 1.63 -4.41 -19.74
N ARG A 98 1.70 -5.73 -19.52
CA ARG A 98 0.54 -6.60 -19.61
C ARG A 98 0.56 -7.70 -18.56
N LEU A 99 -0.60 -8.00 -18.00
CA LEU A 99 -0.78 -9.20 -17.17
C LEU A 99 -1.01 -10.43 -18.04
N SER A 100 -0.39 -11.55 -17.67
CA SER A 100 -0.77 -12.84 -18.22
C SER A 100 -2.20 -13.20 -17.82
N SER A 101 -2.84 -14.10 -18.57
CA SER A 101 -4.16 -14.64 -18.23
C SER A 101 -4.18 -15.19 -16.80
N ASP A 102 -3.09 -15.87 -16.42
CA ASP A 102 -2.97 -16.55 -15.13
C ASP A 102 -2.72 -15.57 -14.00
N GLY A 103 -2.10 -14.41 -14.29
CA GLY A 103 -1.85 -13.35 -13.32
C GLY A 103 -3.03 -12.40 -13.12
N TYR A 104 -3.96 -12.32 -14.09
CA TYR A 104 -5.13 -11.45 -14.01
C TYR A 104 -6.15 -11.93 -12.95
N ASN A 105 -6.45 -13.23 -12.92
CA ASN A 105 -7.47 -13.77 -12.01
C ASN A 105 -7.15 -13.57 -10.52
N PRO A 106 -5.91 -13.83 -10.04
CA PRO A 106 -5.53 -13.52 -8.66
C PRO A 106 -5.75 -12.05 -8.32
N LEU A 107 -5.38 -11.12 -9.21
CA LEU A 107 -5.55 -9.69 -8.98
C LEU A 107 -7.03 -9.28 -8.93
N CYS A 108 -7.90 -9.90 -9.71
CA CYS A 108 -9.36 -9.71 -9.58
C CYS A 108 -9.89 -10.13 -8.20
N ALA A 109 -9.34 -11.20 -7.62
CA ALA A 109 -9.73 -11.61 -6.27
C ALA A 109 -9.24 -10.62 -5.21
N VAL A 110 -7.98 -10.18 -5.31
CA VAL A 110 -7.41 -9.20 -4.35
C VAL A 110 -8.15 -7.87 -4.42
N ILE A 111 -8.41 -7.31 -5.61
CA ILE A 111 -9.11 -6.02 -5.73
C ILE A 111 -10.54 -6.10 -5.20
N THR A 112 -11.23 -7.23 -5.41
CA THR A 112 -12.58 -7.45 -4.88
C THR A 112 -12.58 -7.48 -3.35
N GLU A 113 -11.60 -8.16 -2.75
CA GLU A 113 -11.46 -8.16 -1.29
C GLU A 113 -11.08 -6.77 -0.79
N HIS A 114 -10.19 -6.06 -1.48
CA HIS A 114 -9.80 -4.70 -1.11
C HIS A 114 -10.99 -3.74 -1.08
N ASP A 115 -11.87 -3.82 -2.08
CA ASP A 115 -13.10 -3.02 -2.11
C ASP A 115 -14.02 -3.31 -0.90
N LEU A 116 -14.07 -4.57 -0.44
CA LEU A 116 -14.79 -4.96 0.76
C LEU A 116 -14.11 -4.46 2.04
N GLN A 117 -12.77 -4.53 2.09
CA GLN A 117 -11.98 -3.99 3.19
C GLN A 117 -12.21 -2.49 3.33
N LEU A 118 -12.16 -1.71 2.25
CA LEU A 118 -12.35 -0.25 2.29
C LEU A 118 -13.75 0.17 2.78
N ARG A 119 -14.78 -0.68 2.58
CA ARG A 119 -16.16 -0.40 3.03
C ARG A 119 -16.38 -0.64 4.52
N SER A 120 -15.51 -1.42 5.17
CA SER A 120 -15.73 -1.91 6.54
C SER A 120 -14.58 -1.61 7.49
N ALA A 121 -13.37 -1.40 6.98
CA ALA A 121 -12.19 -1.13 7.77
C ALA A 121 -12.26 0.24 8.44
N HIS A 122 -11.80 0.29 9.69
CA HIS A 122 -11.69 1.51 10.47
C HIS A 122 -10.76 2.51 9.76
N ALA A 123 -11.16 3.78 9.70
CA ALA A 123 -10.40 4.82 9.02
C ALA A 123 -8.97 4.96 9.56
N GLY A 124 -8.76 4.75 10.87
CA GLY A 124 -7.43 4.74 11.48
C GLY A 124 -6.51 3.65 10.92
N ASP A 125 -7.03 2.44 10.69
CA ASP A 125 -6.27 1.35 10.09
C ASP A 125 -5.96 1.61 8.62
N VAL A 126 -6.94 2.13 7.87
CA VAL A 126 -6.74 2.49 6.46
C VAL A 126 -5.67 3.57 6.32
N ILE A 127 -5.72 4.65 7.11
CA ILE A 127 -4.72 5.73 7.09
C ILE A 127 -3.32 5.19 7.40
N ARG A 128 -3.21 4.36 8.45
CA ARG A 128 -1.94 3.76 8.85
C ARG A 128 -1.36 2.89 7.73
N VAL A 129 -2.17 2.00 7.16
CA VAL A 129 -1.73 1.09 6.10
C VAL A 129 -1.31 1.85 4.85
N LEU A 130 -2.11 2.81 4.39
CA LEU A 130 -1.75 3.62 3.22
C LEU A 130 -0.48 4.45 3.45
N GLY A 131 -0.27 4.95 4.68
CA GLY A 131 0.98 5.62 5.07
C GLY A 131 2.19 4.70 4.99
N GLN A 132 2.08 3.46 5.47
CA GLN A 132 3.15 2.46 5.38
C GLN A 132 3.50 2.12 3.92
N VAL A 133 2.49 1.97 3.06
CA VAL A 133 2.68 1.70 1.63
C VAL A 133 3.33 2.90 0.92
N ASP A 134 2.90 4.13 1.19
CA ASP A 134 3.51 5.34 0.63
C ASP A 134 4.97 5.50 1.07
N GLU A 135 5.29 5.26 2.34
CA GLU A 135 6.67 5.29 2.84
C GLU A 135 7.56 4.27 2.12
N LEU A 136 7.06 3.05 1.92
CA LEU A 136 7.76 2.01 1.18
C LEU A 136 7.99 2.42 -0.29
N SER A 137 6.96 2.95 -0.96
CA SER A 137 7.05 3.45 -2.34
C SER A 137 8.07 4.58 -2.48
N ARG A 138 8.13 5.50 -1.50
CA ARG A 138 9.11 6.59 -1.46
C ARG A 138 10.52 6.07 -1.26
N TRP A 139 10.71 5.12 -0.34
CA TRP A 139 11.99 4.47 -0.14
C TRP A 139 12.48 3.80 -1.43
N ALA A 140 11.63 3.04 -2.10
CA ALA A 140 11.97 2.37 -3.36
C ALA A 140 12.30 3.35 -4.50
N SER A 141 11.73 4.55 -4.46
CA SER A 141 11.93 5.60 -5.48
C SER A 141 13.06 6.57 -5.15
N ALA A 142 13.60 6.54 -3.92
CA ALA A 142 14.68 7.41 -3.52
C ALA A 142 15.93 7.08 -4.35
N PRO A 143 16.64 8.09 -4.89
CA PRO A 143 17.92 7.84 -5.54
C PRO A 143 18.85 7.23 -4.49
N VAL A 144 19.19 5.95 -4.68
CA VAL A 144 20.14 5.20 -3.86
C VAL A 144 21.33 6.11 -3.64
N PHE A 145 21.57 6.45 -2.37
CA PHE A 145 22.64 7.30 -1.90
C PHE A 145 23.89 7.08 -2.77
N ALA A 146 24.23 8.05 -3.63
CA ALA A 146 25.47 7.96 -4.38
C ALA A 146 26.57 7.84 -3.31
N PRO A 147 27.34 6.74 -3.24
CA PRO A 147 28.41 6.64 -2.27
C PRO A 147 29.32 7.85 -2.48
N PRO A 148 29.85 8.48 -1.41
CA PRO A 148 30.78 9.58 -1.56
C PRO A 148 31.88 9.12 -2.51
N ARG A 149 32.08 9.85 -3.62
CA ARG A 149 33.11 9.51 -4.59
C ARG A 149 34.44 9.46 -3.83
N LEU A 150 35.02 8.27 -3.70
CA LEU A 150 36.35 8.07 -3.13
C LEU A 150 37.30 9.01 -3.88
N GLY A 151 37.74 10.08 -3.22
CA GLY A 151 38.64 11.08 -3.80
C GLY A 151 38.26 12.55 -3.62
N GLN A 152 37.11 12.90 -3.02
CA GLN A 152 36.92 14.30 -2.59
C GLN A 152 37.54 14.54 -1.21
N PRO A 153 38.47 15.50 -1.06
CA PRO A 153 39.02 15.84 0.24
C PRO A 153 37.89 16.38 1.12
N PHE A 154 37.85 15.88 2.36
CA PHE A 154 36.96 16.37 3.40
C PHE A 154 37.21 17.88 3.54
N ALA A 155 36.25 18.71 3.11
CA ALA A 155 36.35 20.15 3.29
C ALA A 155 36.45 20.40 4.80
N SER A 156 37.65 20.74 5.27
CA SER A 156 37.89 21.08 6.67
C SER A 156 37.00 22.26 7.00
N ARG A 157 36.01 22.05 7.86
CA ARG A 157 35.18 23.11 8.41
C ARG A 157 36.12 24.05 9.16
N GLY A 158 36.44 25.17 8.51
CA GLY A 158 37.37 26.18 8.99
C GLY A 158 37.03 26.62 10.41
N GLY A 159 38.06 26.63 11.25
CA GLY A 159 37.98 27.02 12.65
C GLY A 159 37.45 28.43 12.83
N ARG A 160 36.49 28.56 13.74
CA ARG A 160 36.21 29.83 14.41
C ARG A 160 37.30 30.05 15.45
N SER A 161 38.29 30.86 15.12
CA SER A 161 39.15 31.47 16.12
C SER A 161 38.50 32.77 16.58
N ALA A 162 38.30 32.87 17.89
CA ALA A 162 37.83 34.06 18.58
C ALA A 162 38.80 35.23 18.37
N LYS A 163 38.22 36.42 18.24
CA LYS A 163 38.80 37.65 18.79
C LYS A 163 37.69 38.65 19.08
#